data_AF-A0A1Z8A4E7-F1
#
_entry.id   AF-A0A1Z8A4E7-F1
#
_cell.length_a   1.000
_cell.length_b   1.000
_cell.length_c   1.000
_cell.angle_alpha   90.00
_cell.angle_beta   90.00
_cell.angle_gamma   90.00
#
_symmetry.space_group_name_H-M   'P 1'
#
loop_
_entity.id
_entity.type
_entity.pdbx_description
1 polymer ?
#
loop_
_entity_poly.entity_id
_entity_poly.type
_entity_poly.pdbx_seq_one_letter_code
_entity_poly.pdbx_strand_id
1 'polypeptide(L)'
;MEEGLGATLIEEFERPDFLARVVPMTGESELKQVLHRIDGLVIELKGVLRATFSANLIFGVRISAGSMEIRLDPNVLSTKLDVPRADIFEEGLVFEKPFQLRKRGVETKMVRGNPAGAHT
;
A
#
# COMPACT_ATOMS: atom_id res chain seq x y z
N MET A 1 5.85 -5.21 13.70
CA MET A 1 5.87 -4.05 12.77
C MET A 1 5.08 -4.37 11.52
N GLU A 2 5.18 -5.61 11.03
CA GLU A 2 4.56 -6.04 9.78
C GLU A 2 3.03 -6.11 9.79
N GLU A 3 2.38 -6.37 10.93
CA GLU A 3 0.91 -6.46 11.00
C GLU A 3 0.18 -5.16 10.66
N GLY A 4 0.79 -3.99 10.92
CA GLY A 4 0.19 -2.69 10.59
C GLY A 4 0.38 -2.29 9.12
N LEU A 5 1.53 -2.65 8.55
CA LEU A 5 1.87 -2.32 7.15
C LEU A 5 1.02 -3.14 6.17
N GLY A 6 0.90 -4.45 6.37
CA GLY A 6 0.07 -5.27 5.49
C GLY A 6 -1.40 -4.85 5.46
N ALA A 7 -1.94 -4.31 6.57
CA ALA A 7 -3.34 -3.89 6.67
C ALA A 7 -3.54 -2.58 5.92
N THR A 8 -2.53 -1.72 6.00
CA THR A 8 -2.47 -0.47 5.27
C THR A 8 -2.41 -0.72 3.76
N LEU A 9 -1.60 -1.70 3.32
CA LEU A 9 -1.53 -2.10 1.91
C LEU A 9 -2.86 -2.66 1.39
N ILE A 10 -3.51 -3.53 2.16
CA ILE A 10 -4.83 -4.07 1.80
C ILE A 10 -5.84 -2.92 1.62
N GLU A 11 -5.93 -2.00 2.59
CA GLU A 11 -6.87 -0.88 2.50
C GLU A 11 -6.60 -0.02 1.28
N GLU A 12 -5.33 0.28 0.96
CA GLU A 12 -5.00 1.07 -0.23
C GLU A 12 -5.33 0.35 -1.53
N PHE A 13 -5.05 -0.96 -1.64
CA PHE A 13 -5.40 -1.74 -2.83
C PHE A 13 -6.90 -1.92 -3.02
N GLU A 14 -7.68 -1.93 -1.93
CA GLU A 14 -9.14 -1.97 -1.98
C GLU A 14 -9.76 -0.60 -2.33
N ARG A 15 -8.98 0.49 -2.43
CA ARG A 15 -9.51 1.79 -2.86
C ARG A 15 -9.85 1.80 -4.34
N PRO A 16 -11.05 2.28 -4.72
CA PRO A 16 -11.48 2.29 -6.11
C PRO A 16 -10.59 3.15 -7.02
N ASP A 17 -9.94 4.17 -6.46
CA ASP A 17 -9.10 5.11 -7.19
C ASP A 17 -7.63 4.66 -7.32
N PHE A 18 -7.19 3.67 -6.52
CA PHE A 18 -5.80 3.22 -6.51
C PHE A 18 -5.33 2.81 -7.90
N LEU A 19 -6.16 2.03 -8.59
CA LEU A 19 -5.89 1.57 -9.95
C LEU A 19 -5.75 2.71 -10.94
N ALA A 20 -6.72 3.63 -10.96
CA ALA A 20 -6.72 4.76 -11.87
C ALA A 20 -5.49 5.65 -11.66
N ARG A 21 -4.99 5.74 -10.42
CA ARG A 21 -3.81 6.50 -10.06
C ARG A 21 -2.49 5.81 -10.46
N VAL A 22 -2.41 4.49 -10.32
CA VAL A 22 -1.16 3.72 -10.52
C VAL A 22 -0.99 3.25 -11.96
N VAL A 23 -2.08 2.81 -12.59
CA VAL A 23 -2.08 2.36 -13.98
C VAL A 23 -3.28 3.01 -14.68
N PRO A 24 -3.09 4.19 -15.30
CA PRO A 24 -4.15 4.85 -16.07
C PRO A 24 -4.42 4.05 -17.36
N MET A 25 -5.25 3.01 -17.25
CA MET A 25 -5.60 2.12 -18.35
C MET A 25 -6.68 2.71 -19.26
N THR A 26 -6.57 2.44 -20.56
CA THR A 26 -7.56 2.86 -21.57
C THR A 26 -8.50 1.75 -22.03
N GLY A 27 -8.25 0.48 -21.66
CA GLY A 27 -9.00 -0.69 -22.13
C GLY A 27 -9.78 -1.45 -21.03
N GLU A 28 -11.04 -1.79 -21.29
CA GLU A 28 -11.91 -2.51 -20.35
C GLU A 28 -11.44 -3.94 -20.05
N SER A 29 -10.88 -4.64 -21.04
CA SER A 29 -10.37 -6.02 -20.87
C SER A 29 -9.13 -6.05 -20.00
N GLU A 30 -8.22 -5.09 -20.19
CA GLU A 30 -7.01 -4.93 -19.38
C GLU A 30 -7.38 -4.58 -17.94
N LEU A 31 -8.32 -3.65 -17.76
CA LEU A 31 -8.82 -3.27 -16.43
C LEU A 31 -9.37 -4.48 -15.66
N LYS A 32 -10.16 -5.34 -16.29
CA LYS A 32 -10.68 -6.58 -15.65
C LYS A 32 -9.57 -7.53 -15.24
N GLN A 33 -8.54 -7.69 -16.08
CA GLN A 33 -7.40 -8.55 -15.76
C GLN A 33 -6.62 -8.00 -14.56
N VAL A 34 -6.31 -6.70 -14.54
CA VAL A 34 -5.56 -6.10 -13.44
C VAL A 34 -6.35 -6.07 -12.14
N LEU A 35 -7.67 -5.84 -12.19
CA LEU A 35 -8.55 -5.99 -11.02
C LEU A 35 -8.46 -7.40 -10.42
N HIS A 36 -8.48 -8.43 -11.26
CA HIS A 36 -8.32 -9.81 -10.80
C HIS A 36 -6.92 -10.07 -10.20
N ARG A 37 -5.86 -9.46 -10.74
CA ARG A 37 -4.51 -9.55 -10.16
C ARG A 37 -4.41 -8.85 -8.81
N ILE A 38 -5.08 -7.71 -8.64
CA ILE A 38 -5.14 -6.99 -7.36
C ILE A 38 -5.89 -7.81 -6.31
N ASP A 39 -6.99 -8.46 -6.67
CA ASP A 39 -7.67 -9.39 -5.76
C ASP A 39 -6.70 -10.49 -5.28
N GLY A 40 -5.91 -11.05 -6.21
CA GLY A 40 -4.82 -11.98 -5.88
C GLY A 40 -3.77 -11.39 -4.91
N LEU A 41 -3.34 -10.15 -5.13
CA LEU A 41 -2.42 -9.44 -4.22
C LEU A 41 -3.01 -9.27 -2.81
N VAL A 42 -4.29 -8.91 -2.73
CA VAL A 42 -5.02 -8.75 -1.46
C VAL A 42 -5.14 -10.10 -0.74
N ILE A 43 -5.38 -11.19 -1.47
CA ILE A 43 -5.38 -12.55 -0.91
C ILE A 43 -3.99 -12.91 -0.35
N GLU A 44 -2.90 -12.66 -1.09
CA GLU A 44 -1.54 -12.91 -0.61
C GLU A 44 -1.23 -12.09 0.66
N LEU A 45 -1.67 -10.83 0.71
CA LEU A 45 -1.54 -9.96 1.88
C LEU A 45 -2.39 -10.41 3.07
N LYS A 46 -3.47 -11.15 2.85
CA LYS A 46 -4.30 -11.76 3.91
C LYS A 46 -3.75 -13.13 4.36
N GLY A 47 -2.77 -13.68 3.63
CA GLY A 47 -2.20 -15.01 3.87
C GLY A 47 -1.14 -15.10 4.97
N VAL A 48 -0.62 -16.32 5.18
CA VAL A 48 0.33 -16.64 6.25
C VAL A 48 1.69 -15.94 6.08
N LEU A 49 2.11 -15.68 4.84
CA LEU A 49 3.39 -15.05 4.49
C LEU A 49 3.31 -13.52 4.32
N ARG A 50 2.26 -12.90 4.86
CA ARG A 50 1.98 -11.47 4.75
C ARG A 50 3.18 -10.57 5.05
N ALA A 51 3.96 -10.87 6.07
CA ALA A 51 5.10 -10.04 6.48
C ALA A 51 6.17 -9.97 5.38
N THR A 52 6.61 -11.12 4.88
CA THR A 52 7.57 -11.23 3.77
C THR A 52 7.03 -10.58 2.50
N PHE A 53 5.75 -10.79 2.22
CA PHE A 53 5.10 -10.24 1.04
C PHE A 53 5.01 -8.71 1.08
N SER A 54 4.60 -8.17 2.23
CA SER A 54 4.55 -6.72 2.47
C SER A 54 5.93 -6.08 2.34
N ALA A 55 6.97 -6.73 2.88
CA ALA A 55 8.34 -6.25 2.79
C ALA A 55 8.86 -6.24 1.35
N ASN A 56 8.47 -7.19 0.52
CA ASN A 56 8.86 -7.23 -0.89
C ASN A 56 8.14 -6.16 -1.72
N LEU A 57 6.88 -5.85 -1.41
CA LEU A 57 6.09 -4.84 -2.10
C LEU A 57 6.51 -3.39 -1.77
N ILE A 58 7.16 -3.16 -0.64
CA ILE A 58 7.51 -1.82 -0.16
C ILE A 58 8.95 -1.51 -0.56
N PHE A 59 9.12 -0.51 -1.44
CA PHE A 59 10.43 0.04 -1.78
C PHE A 59 11.04 0.82 -0.60
N GLY A 60 10.20 1.55 0.14
CA GLY A 60 10.64 2.31 1.30
C GLY A 60 9.50 2.88 2.13
N VAL A 61 9.80 3.17 3.39
CA VAL A 61 8.90 3.86 4.32
C VAL A 61 9.62 5.08 4.88
N ARG A 62 8.99 6.24 4.77
CA ARG A 62 9.46 7.48 5.39
C ARG A 62 8.51 7.88 6.51
N ILE A 63 9.06 8.04 7.72
CA ILE A 63 8.28 8.35 8.92
C ILE A 63 8.56 9.80 9.29
N SER A 64 7.50 10.60 9.38
CA SER A 64 7.51 11.98 9.85
C SER A 64 6.62 12.11 11.08
N ALA A 65 6.69 13.24 11.79
CA ALA A 65 5.85 13.47 12.96
C ALA A 65 4.36 13.43 12.58
N GLY A 66 3.67 12.35 12.95
CA GLY A 66 2.23 12.17 12.71
C GLY A 66 1.87 11.51 11.37
N SER A 67 2.83 11.26 10.47
CA SER A 67 2.58 10.63 9.17
C SER A 67 3.63 9.58 8.80
N MET A 68 3.18 8.60 8.02
CA MET A 68 4.01 7.58 7.41
C MET A 68 3.74 7.56 5.91
N GLU A 69 4.75 7.87 5.13
CA GLU A 69 4.76 7.74 3.68
C GLU A 69 5.26 6.33 3.33
N ILE A 70 4.48 5.61 2.52
CA ILE A 70 4.86 4.30 1.99
C ILE A 70 5.07 4.46 0.49
N ARG A 71 6.20 3.93 0.01
CA ARG A 71 6.53 3.81 -1.41
C ARG A 71 6.49 2.35 -1.81
N LEU A 72 5.68 2.01 -2.81
CA LEU A 72 5.64 0.66 -3.38
C LEU A 72 6.76 0.45 -4.39
N ASP A 73 7.24 -0.79 -4.50
CA ASP A 73 8.22 -1.16 -5.52
C ASP A 73 7.54 -1.33 -6.88
N PRO A 74 7.90 -0.52 -7.88
CA PRO A 74 7.24 -0.55 -9.17
C PRO A 74 7.60 -1.79 -9.99
N ASN A 75 8.75 -2.43 -9.77
CA ASN A 75 9.14 -3.65 -10.48
C ASN A 75 8.36 -4.85 -9.95
N VAL A 76 8.19 -4.92 -8.63
CA VAL A 76 7.36 -5.95 -8.00
C VAL A 76 5.91 -5.80 -8.43
N LEU A 77 5.38 -4.57 -8.47
CA LEU A 77 4.03 -4.31 -8.96
C LEU A 77 3.87 -4.63 -10.45
N SER A 78 4.83 -4.24 -11.31
CA SER A 78 4.82 -4.59 -12.73
C SER A 78 4.71 -6.11 -12.93
N THR A 79 5.50 -6.87 -12.18
CA THR A 79 5.50 -8.34 -12.23
C THR A 79 4.18 -8.93 -11.72
N LYS A 80 3.64 -8.40 -10.62
CA LYS A 80 2.43 -8.94 -9.98
C LYS A 80 1.14 -8.57 -10.72
N LEU A 81 1.10 -7.39 -11.30
CA LEU A 81 -0.05 -6.89 -12.06
C LEU A 81 0.00 -7.32 -13.52
N ASP A 82 1.13 -7.86 -13.99
CA ASP A 82 1.38 -8.18 -15.40
C ASP A 82 1.23 -6.95 -16.30
N VAL A 83 1.71 -5.81 -15.81
CA VAL A 83 1.64 -4.51 -16.49
C VAL A 83 3.06 -4.05 -16.80
N PRO A 84 3.35 -3.52 -18.01
CA PRO A 84 4.67 -3.01 -18.32
C PRO A 84 5.07 -1.90 -17.35
N ARG A 85 6.33 -1.92 -16.90
CA ARG A 85 6.87 -0.92 -15.98
C ARG A 85 6.69 0.53 -16.46
N ALA A 86 6.66 0.74 -17.78
CA ALA A 86 6.44 2.04 -18.42
C ALA A 86 5.02 2.59 -18.22
N ASP A 87 4.03 1.71 -18.00
CA ASP A 87 2.63 2.09 -17.77
C ASP A 87 2.31 2.32 -16.29
N ILE A 88 3.29 2.08 -15.40
CA ILE A 88 3.16 2.33 -13.96
C ILE A 88 3.56 3.77 -13.66
N PHE A 89 2.60 4.54 -13.15
CA PHE A 89 2.80 5.91 -12.71
C PHE A 89 3.42 5.94 -11.30
N GLU A 90 4.70 6.32 -11.21
CA GLU A 90 5.49 6.25 -9.98
C GLU A 90 4.95 7.13 -8.85
N GLU A 91 4.44 8.31 -9.19
CA GLU A 91 3.81 9.20 -8.20
C GLU A 91 2.53 8.58 -7.64
N GLY A 92 1.91 7.65 -8.36
CA GLY A 92 0.77 6.86 -7.89
C GLY A 92 1.12 5.85 -6.81
N LEU A 93 2.39 5.46 -6.71
CA LEU A 93 2.89 4.43 -5.79
C LEU A 93 3.25 4.96 -4.40
N VAL A 94 3.12 6.27 -4.19
CA VAL A 94 3.42 6.94 -2.93
C VAL A 94 2.11 7.28 -2.25
N PHE A 95 1.93 6.86 -1.01
CA PHE A 95 0.77 7.29 -0.24
C PHE A 95 1.13 7.51 1.23
N GLU A 96 0.43 8.45 1.84
CA GLU A 96 0.63 8.82 3.24
C GLU A 96 -0.52 8.29 4.10
N LYS A 97 -0.17 7.84 5.30
CA LYS A 97 -1.14 7.44 6.32
C LYS A 97 -0.85 8.10 7.66
N PRO A 98 -1.90 8.52 8.39
CA PRO A 98 -1.72 9.06 9.73
C PRO A 98 -1.15 7.97 10.64
N PHE A 99 -0.17 8.36 11.43
CA PHE A 99 0.61 7.43 12.22
C PHE A 99 0.85 7.97 13.64
N GLN A 100 0.64 7.14 14.67
CA GLN A 100 0.84 7.52 16.07
C GLN A 100 1.91 6.64 16.73
N LEU A 101 3.02 7.25 17.17
CA LEU A 101 3.99 6.58 18.03
C LEU A 101 3.39 6.44 19.44
N ARG A 102 3.11 5.21 19.88
CA ARG A 102 2.75 4.96 21.29
C ARG A 102 3.97 4.42 22.03
N LYS A 103 4.39 5.15 23.07
CA LYS A 103 5.41 4.68 24.02
C LYS A 103 4.74 3.81 25.09
N ARG A 104 5.17 2.55 25.22
CA ARG A 104 4.86 1.70 26.40
C ARG A 104 6.17 1.41 27.14
N GLY A 105 6.40 2.12 28.25
CA GLY A 105 7.42 1.82 29.27
C GLY A 105 8.89 2.00 28.87
N VAL A 106 9.29 1.49 27.71
CA VAL A 106 10.65 1.57 27.11
C VAL A 106 10.61 1.17 25.62
N GLU A 107 9.50 0.60 25.15
CA GLU A 107 9.32 0.13 23.78
C GLU A 107 8.51 1.14 22.96
N THR A 108 9.04 1.54 21.81
CA THR A 108 8.36 2.43 20.86
C THR A 108 7.55 1.56 19.90
N LYS A 109 6.24 1.44 20.13
CA LYS A 109 5.36 0.72 19.22
C LYS A 109 4.72 1.65 18.20
N MET A 110 4.81 1.21 16.96
CA MET A 110 4.25 1.91 15.83
C MET A 110 2.73 1.56 15.72
N VAL A 111 1.79 2.44 16.08
CA VAL A 111 0.32 2.19 15.94
C VAL A 111 -0.37 3.10 14.92
N ARG A 112 -1.31 2.53 14.14
CA ARG A 112 -2.13 3.26 13.17
C ARG A 112 -2.81 4.45 13.84
N GLY A 113 -2.60 5.66 13.32
CA GLY A 113 -3.28 6.84 13.82
C GLY A 113 -4.75 6.82 13.38
N ASN A 114 -5.66 7.10 14.30
CA ASN A 114 -7.02 7.47 13.89
C ASN A 114 -6.95 8.90 13.32
N PRO A 115 -7.62 9.22 12.20
CA PRO A 115 -7.78 10.61 11.78
C PRO A 115 -8.69 11.31 12.81
N ALA A 116 -8.08 11.79 13.89
CA ALA A 116 -8.78 12.54 14.92
C ALA A 116 -8.89 14.00 14.45
N GLY A 117 -10.09 14.38 14.01
CA GLY A 117 -10.64 15.72 14.19
C GLY A 117 -10.00 16.83 13.35
N ALA A 118 -10.55 17.04 12.14
CA ALA A 118 -10.75 18.40 11.67
C ALA A 118 -11.74 19.06 12.66
N HIS A 119 -11.23 20.02 13.44
CA HIS A 119 -12.03 20.90 14.29
C HIS A 119 -13.14 21.56 13.46
N THR A 120 -14.37 21.53 13.95
CA THR A 120 -15.33 22.62 13.83
C THR A 120 -15.76 22.99 15.24
#